data_AF-A0A920DRT5-F1
#
_entry.id   AF-A0A920DRT5-F1
#
_cell.length_a   1.000
_cell.length_b   1.000
_cell.length_c   1.000
_cell.angle_alpha   90.00
_cell.angle_beta   90.00
_cell.angle_gamma   90.00
#
_symmetry.space_group_name_H-M   'P 1'
#
loop_
_entity.id
_entity.type
_entity.pdbx_description
1 polymer ?
#
loop_
_entity_poly.entity_id
_entity_poly.type
_entity_poly.pdbx_seq_one_letter_code
_entity_poly.pdbx_strand_id
1 'polypeptide(L)' 'MLVLGIEVPVMKQELHFSDKVGLIDHKVNSQIDLFKEYGGVIPEIAARDHSNKIIKNFK' A
#
# COMPACT_ATOMS: atom_id res chain seq x y z
N MET A 1 13.28 2.47 19.05
CA MET A 1 12.39 1.42 18.54
C MET A 1 11.96 1.88 17.17
N LEU A 2 12.29 1.13 16.14
CA LEU A 2 11.78 1.38 14.80
C LEU A 2 10.45 0.65 14.66
N VAL A 3 9.44 1.32 14.13
CA VAL A 3 8.10 0.76 13.86
C VAL A 3 7.88 0.78 12.36
N LEU A 4 7.43 -0.35 11.81
CA LEU A 4 6.94 -0.46 10.45
C LEU A 4 5.41 -0.55 10.49
N GLY A 5 4.74 0.46 9.94
CA GLY A 5 3.30 0.44 9.72
C GLY A 5 2.96 0.00 8.30
N ILE A 6 1.94 -0.85 8.18
CA ILE A 6 1.41 -1.35 6.91
C ILE A 6 -0.09 -1.08 6.91
N GLU A 7 -0.56 -0.27 5.97
CA GLU A 7 -1.99 -0.04 5.75
C GLU A 7 -2.38 -0.57 4.37
N VAL A 8 -3.46 -1.35 4.32
CA VAL A 8 -3.94 -1.98 3.10
C VAL A 8 -5.42 -1.66 2.88
N PRO A 9 -5.79 -0.37 2.70
CA PRO A 9 -7.15 0.03 2.38
C PRO A 9 -7.53 -0.34 0.93
N VAL A 10 -8.81 -0.19 0.58
CA VAL A 10 -9.39 -0.74 -0.66
C VAL A 10 -8.74 -0.23 -1.97
N MET A 11 -8.18 0.97 -2.00
CA MET A 11 -7.70 1.61 -3.24
C MET A 11 -6.22 2.01 -3.23
N LYS A 12 -5.51 1.72 -2.14
CA LYS A 12 -4.10 2.08 -2.00
C LYS A 12 -3.43 1.17 -0.98
N GLN A 13 -2.11 1.12 -1.04
CA GLN A 13 -1.29 0.50 0.00
C GLN A 13 -0.31 1.52 0.53
N GLU A 14 -0.16 1.58 1.85
CA GLU A 14 0.76 2.49 2.52
C GLU A 14 1.73 1.72 3.40
N LEU A 15 3.00 2.11 3.33
CA LEU A 15 4.07 1.62 4.18
C LEU A 15 4.73 2.83 4.81
N HIS A 16 4.92 2.80 6.12
CA HIS A 16 5.65 3.86 6.80
C HIS A 16 6.61 3.31 7.85
N PHE A 17 7.75 3.98 7.98
CA PHE A 17 8.69 3.76 9.06
C PHE A 17 8.66 4.95 10.00
N SER A 18 8.60 4.69 11.29
CA SER A 18 8.66 5.74 12.31
C SER A 18 9.45 5.30 13.52
N ASP A 19 9.91 6.27 14.29
CA ASP A 19 10.51 6.05 15.60
C ASP A 19 9.93 7.04 16.63
N LYS A 20 10.62 7.21 17.76
CA LYS A 20 10.17 8.10 18.83
C LYS A 20 10.23 9.59 18.45
N VAL A 21 10.99 9.95 17.42
CA VAL A 21 11.22 11.32 16.98
C VAL A 21 10.28 11.68 15.82
N GLY A 22 9.78 10.71 15.08
CA GLY A 22 8.69 10.91 14.12
C GLY A 22 8.69 9.93 12.95
N LEU A 23 8.11 10.38 11.83
CA LEU A 23 8.08 9.66 10.57
C LEU A 23 9.45 9.72 9.89
N ILE A 24 9.98 8.55 9.54
CA ILE A 24 11.28 8.40 8.87
C ILE A 24 11.07 8.28 7.35
N ASP A 25 10.11 7.45 6.95
CA ASP A 25 9.80 7.23 5.53
C ASP A 25 8.32 6.87 5.36
N HIS A 26 7.78 7.17 4.19
CA HIS A 26 6.40 6.88 3.83
C HIS A 26 6.26 6.63 2.33
N LYS A 27 5.70 5.48 1.98
CA LYS A 27 5.47 5.05 0.61
C LYS A 27 4.00 4.71 0.41
N VAL A 28 3.42 5.25 -0.66
CA VAL A 28 2.03 5.00 -1.06
C VAL A 28 2.01 4.42 -2.48
N ASN A 29 1.30 3.31 -2.65
CA ASN A 29 1.03 2.72 -3.96
C ASN A 29 -0.47 2.84 -4.26
N SER A 30 -0.84 3.70 -5.21
CA SER A 30 -2.23 3.86 -5.67
C SER A 30 -2.68 2.68 -6.55
N GLN A 31 -3.98 2.38 -6.51
CA GLN A 31 -4.65 1.44 -7.42
C GLN A 31 -5.67 2.13 -8.34
N ILE A 32 -5.73 3.48 -8.36
CA ILE A 32 -6.71 4.22 -9.17
C ILE A 32 -6.58 3.86 -10.65
N ASP A 33 -5.35 3.82 -11.19
CA ASP A 33 -5.12 3.49 -12.59
C ASP A 33 -5.52 2.05 -12.94
N LEU A 34 -5.37 1.12 -11.98
CA LEU A 34 -5.78 -0.28 -12.15
C LEU A 34 -7.31 -0.41 -12.29
N PHE A 35 -8.07 0.44 -11.60
CA PHE A 35 -9.53 0.37 -11.58
C PHE A 35 -10.22 1.28 -12.60
N LYS A 36 -9.47 2.13 -13.28
CA LYS A 36 -10.00 3.14 -14.21
C LYS A 36 -10.88 2.52 -15.30
N GLU A 37 -10.48 1.37 -15.83
CA GLU A 37 -11.20 0.67 -16.90
C GLU A 37 -12.47 -0.06 -16.41
N TYR A 38 -12.56 -0.36 -15.11
CA TYR A 38 -13.66 -1.11 -14.51
C TYR A 38 -14.78 -0.20 -13.98
N GLY A 39 -14.57 1.12 -13.93
CA GLY A 39 -15.53 2.07 -13.37
C GLY A 39 -15.74 1.94 -11.85
N GLY A 40 -14.90 1.17 -11.17
CA GLY A 40 -15.00 0.89 -9.75
C GLY A 40 -13.98 -0.16 -9.28
N VAL A 41 -13.88 -0.32 -7.97
CA VAL A 41 -12.94 -1.27 -7.37
C VAL A 41 -13.47 -2.69 -7.54
N ILE A 42 -12.62 -3.58 -8.03
CA ILE A 42 -12.86 -5.02 -8.04
C ILE A 42 -12.10 -5.64 -6.85
N PRO A 43 -12.78 -6.12 -5.79
CA PRO A 43 -12.13 -6.51 -4.53
C PRO A 43 -11.03 -7.56 -4.68
N GLU A 44 -11.25 -8.58 -5.52
CA GLU A 44 -10.28 -9.64 -5.78
C GLU A 44 -9.01 -9.10 -6.47
N ILE A 45 -9.17 -8.18 -7.42
CA ILE A 45 -8.04 -7.54 -8.12
C ILE A 45 -7.25 -6.65 -7.15
N ALA A 46 -7.95 -5.90 -6.29
CA ALA A 46 -7.33 -5.09 -5.24
C ALA A 46 -6.46 -5.94 -4.30
N ALA A 47 -7.00 -7.04 -3.80
CA ALA A 47 -6.30 -7.95 -2.88
C ALA A 47 -5.04 -8.58 -3.51
N ARG A 48 -5.12 -8.98 -4.78
CA ARG A 48 -3.96 -9.51 -5.52
C ARG A 48 -2.86 -8.47 -5.74
N ASP A 49 -3.24 -7.27 -6.15
CA ASP A 49 -2.28 -6.19 -6.37
C ASP A 49 -1.61 -5.74 -5.06
N HIS A 50 -2.34 -5.72 -3.93
CA HIS A 50 -1.75 -5.50 -2.61
C HIS A 50 -0.66 -6.52 -2.27
N SER A 51 -0.94 -7.81 -2.47
CA SER A 51 0.03 -8.89 -2.21
C SER A 51 1.30 -8.72 -3.04
N ASN A 52 1.15 -8.40 -4.33
CA ASN A 52 2.26 -8.19 -5.24
C ASN A 52 3.11 -6.96 -4.87
N LYS A 53 2.46 -5.84 -4.50
CA LYS A 53 3.14 -4.60 -4.13
C LYS A 53 3.87 -4.70 -2.80
N ILE A 54 3.29 -5.34 -1.78
CA ILE A 54 3.97 -5.56 -0.48
C ILE A 54 5.29 -6.27 -0.71
N ILE A 55 5.28 -7.40 -1.43
CA ILE A 55 6.50 -8.19 -1.65
C ILE A 55 7.57 -7.38 -2.41
N LYS A 56 7.16 -6.56 -3.39
CA LYS A 56 8.09 -5.70 -4.14
C LYS A 56 8.73 -4.61 -3.29
N ASN A 57 8.12 -4.18 -2.19
CA ASN A 57 8.68 -3.15 -1.33
C ASN A 57 9.77 -3.67 -0.37
N PHE A 58 9.86 -4.99 -0.20
CA PHE A 58 10.82 -5.65 0.71
C PHE A 58 11.82 -6.56 -0.01
N LYS A 59 11.91 -6.45 -1.33
CA LYS A 59 12.98 -7.05 -2.16
C LYS A 59 14.01 -5.99 -2.49
#